data_AF-A0A919VEH4-F1
#
_entry.id   AF-A0A919VEH4-F1
#
_cell.length_a   1.000
_cell.length_b   1.000
_cell.length_c   1.000
_cell.angle_alpha   90.00
_cell.angle_beta   90.00
_cell.angle_gamma   90.00
#
_symmetry.space_group_name_H-M   'P 1'
#
loop_
_entity.id
_entity.type
_entity.pdbx_description
1 polymer ?
#
loop_
_entity_poly.entity_id
_entity_poly.type
_entity_poly.pdbx_seq_one_letter_code
_entity_poly.pdbx_strand_id
1 'polypeptide(L)'
;MLVRCENNSLCSTLTVGKEYIVLEEGDKYYVIIDDTQNEITTRKERFVVIEDSNLAKKAKATINELNYQIQAEFKDIKDFRVRKNSKGEIKEVIIKFKYE
;
A
#
# COMPACT_ATOMS: atom_id res chain seq x y z
N MET A 1 1.36 7.71 4.19
CA MET A 1 0.11 7.63 3.41
C MET A 1 -0.79 8.76 3.90
N LEU A 2 -1.44 9.47 2.99
CA LEU A 2 -2.37 10.56 3.29
C LEU A 2 -3.79 10.06 3.04
N VAL A 3 -4.68 10.27 4.00
CA VAL A 3 -6.08 9.81 3.93
C VAL A 3 -7.02 10.96 4.26
N ARG A 4 -8.18 11.03 3.59
CA ARG A 4 -9.22 12.03 3.88
C ARG A 4 -10.37 11.40 4.62
N CYS A 5 -10.83 12.04 5.70
CA CYS A 5 -11.96 11.55 6.48
C CYS A 5 -13.28 11.76 5.72
N GLU A 6 -14.06 10.70 5.52
CA GLU A 6 -15.42 10.76 4.95
C GLU A 6 -16.48 10.53 6.03
N ASN A 7 -16.12 9.89 7.17
CA ASN A 7 -17.07 9.60 8.25
C ASN A 7 -16.44 9.67 9.65
N ASN A 8 -16.83 10.68 10.42
CA ASN A 8 -16.40 10.89 11.81
C ASN A 8 -17.39 10.38 12.87
N SER A 9 -18.38 9.54 12.50
CA SER A 9 -19.38 9.01 13.45
C SER A 9 -18.72 8.33 14.65
N LEU A 10 -19.01 8.76 15.88
CA LEU A 10 -18.36 8.25 17.11
C LEU A 10 -16.84 8.55 17.20
N CYS A 11 -16.34 9.53 16.45
CA CYS A 11 -14.95 9.97 16.47
C CYS A 11 -14.89 11.48 16.23
N SER A 12 -15.34 12.26 17.22
CA SER A 12 -15.54 13.71 17.10
C SER A 12 -14.26 14.54 17.01
N THR A 13 -13.10 13.93 17.25
CA THR A 13 -11.79 14.59 17.08
C THR A 13 -11.32 14.61 15.62
N LEU A 14 -12.12 14.06 14.70
CA LEU A 14 -11.91 14.11 13.26
C LEU A 14 -12.94 15.00 12.57
N THR A 15 -12.48 15.72 11.55
CA THR A 15 -13.29 16.59 10.71
C THR A 15 -13.48 15.94 9.34
N VAL A 16 -14.75 15.77 8.93
CA VAL A 16 -15.09 15.25 7.59
C VAL A 16 -14.54 16.20 6.51
N GLY A 17 -13.95 15.62 5.47
CA GLY A 17 -13.29 16.34 4.38
C GLY A 17 -11.83 16.73 4.65
N LYS A 18 -11.35 16.61 5.90
CA LYS A 18 -9.95 16.92 6.24
C LYS A 18 -9.03 15.73 5.96
N GLU A 19 -7.80 16.05 5.58
CA GLU A 19 -6.73 15.09 5.31
C GLU A 19 -5.86 14.85 6.55
N TYR A 20 -5.46 13.60 6.73
CA TYR A 20 -4.71 13.10 7.88
C TYR A 20 -3.55 12.23 7.39
N ILE A 21 -2.39 12.38 8.03
CA ILE A 21 -1.23 11.54 7.76
C ILE A 21 -1.37 10.26 8.57
N VAL A 22 -1.25 9.12 7.89
CA VAL A 22 -1.18 7.80 8.50
C VAL A 22 0.25 7.49 8.91
N LEU A 23 0.43 7.28 10.20
CA LEU A 23 1.68 6.88 10.85
C LEU A 23 1.88 5.37 10.71
N GLU A 24 0.83 4.60 11.04
CA GLU A 24 0.84 3.14 10.95
C GLU A 24 -0.44 2.59 10.32
N GLU A 25 -0.30 1.47 9.62
CA GLU A 25 -1.39 0.76 8.94
C GLU A 25 -1.48 -0.68 9.45
N GLY A 26 -2.56 -0.98 10.18
CA GLY A 26 -2.96 -2.35 10.52
C GLY A 26 -3.86 -2.95 9.44
N ASP A 27 -4.48 -4.12 9.69
CA ASP A 27 -5.41 -4.73 8.73
C ASP A 27 -6.69 -3.88 8.55
N LYS A 28 -7.35 -3.53 9.67
CA LYS A 28 -8.64 -2.79 9.70
C LYS A 28 -8.56 -1.38 10.27
N TYR A 29 -7.39 -0.96 10.76
CA TYR A 29 -7.21 0.30 11.45
C TYR A 29 -6.04 1.11 10.88
N TYR A 30 -6.14 2.44 11.01
CA TYR A 30 -5.05 3.39 10.84
C TYR A 30 -4.70 4.01 12.19
N VAL A 31 -3.42 4.31 12.37
CA VAL A 31 -2.93 5.20 13.42
C VAL A 31 -2.64 6.56 12.79
N ILE A 32 -3.29 7.62 13.28
CA ILE A 32 -3.20 8.99 12.77
C ILE A 32 -3.05 9.99 13.92
N ILE A 33 -2.63 11.21 13.60
CA ILE A 33 -2.71 12.37 14.51
C ILE A 33 -4.04 13.09 14.23
N ASP A 34 -4.89 13.23 15.25
CA ASP A 34 -6.19 13.88 15.13
C ASP A 34 -6.15 15.42 15.22
N ASP A 35 -7.31 16.08 15.18
CA ASP A 35 -7.38 17.55 15.24
C ASP A 35 -6.90 18.12 16.59
N THR A 36 -6.83 17.28 17.62
CA THR A 36 -6.36 17.62 18.97
C THR A 36 -4.87 17.31 19.18
N GLN A 37 -4.14 16.97 18.12
CA GLN A 37 -2.72 16.57 18.17
C GLN A 37 -2.47 15.28 18.96
N ASN A 38 -3.49 14.44 19.12
CA ASN A 38 -3.35 13.14 19.77
C ASN A 38 -3.20 12.03 18.73
N GLU A 39 -2.34 11.06 19.04
CA GLU A 39 -2.27 9.82 18.27
C GLU A 39 -3.47 8.94 18.60
N ILE A 40 -4.26 8.61 17.58
CA ILE A 40 -5.46 7.79 17.75
C ILE A 40 -5.44 6.60 16.79
N THR A 41 -5.98 5.47 17.25
CA THR A 41 -6.28 4.31 16.41
C THR A 41 -7.73 4.38 15.95
N THR A 42 -7.95 4.32 14.63
CA THR A 42 -9.28 4.52 14.04
C THR A 42 -9.51 3.60 12.84
N ARG A 43 -10.78 3.35 12.49
CA ARG A 43 -11.15 2.37 11.44
C ARG A 43 -10.84 2.93 10.05
N LYS A 44 -10.26 2.11 9.18
CA LYS A 44 -9.95 2.49 7.79
C LYS A 44 -11.17 2.91 6.99
N GLU A 45 -12.31 2.26 7.24
CA GLU A 45 -13.61 2.49 6.58
C GLU A 45 -14.08 3.95 6.63
N ARG A 46 -13.54 4.75 7.57
CA ARG A 46 -13.85 6.17 7.73
C ARG A 46 -13.15 7.08 6.73
N PHE A 47 -12.18 6.56 6.00
CA PHE A 47 -11.28 7.36 5.19
C PHE A 47 -11.21 6.86 3.76
N VAL A 48 -10.85 7.78 2.87
CA VAL A 48 -10.40 7.48 1.50
C VAL A 48 -8.92 7.78 1.39
N VAL A 49 -8.17 6.92 0.71
CA VAL A 49 -6.73 7.14 0.48
C VAL A 49 -6.58 8.22 -0.60
N ILE A 50 -5.87 9.30 -0.26
CA ILE A 50 -5.55 10.39 -1.19
C ILE A 50 -4.17 10.20 -1.79
N GLU A 51 -3.19 9.81 -0.96
CA GLU A 51 -1.83 9.54 -1.40
C GLU A 51 -1.24 8.31 -0.71
N ASP A 52 -0.88 7.29 -1.48
CA ASP A 52 -0.15 6.12 -0.97
C ASP A 52 1.32 6.14 -1.44
N SER A 53 2.12 6.97 -0.77
CA SER A 53 3.57 6.99 -0.98
C SER A 53 4.24 5.67 -0.56
N ASN A 54 3.58 4.79 0.20
CA ASN A 54 4.13 3.50 0.60
C ASN A 54 4.03 2.48 -0.55
N LEU A 55 2.88 2.44 -1.24
CA LEU A 55 2.75 1.64 -2.48
C LEU A 55 3.76 2.09 -3.53
N ALA A 56 3.94 3.40 -3.72
CA ALA A 56 4.95 3.91 -4.65
C ALA A 56 6.38 3.48 -4.26
N LYS A 57 6.73 3.52 -2.96
CA LYS A 57 8.02 3.03 -2.44
C LYS A 57 8.19 1.52 -2.67
N LYS A 58 7.18 0.71 -2.34
CA LYS A 58 7.18 -0.73 -2.58
C LYS A 58 7.35 -1.05 -4.06
N ALA A 59 6.58 -0.40 -4.93
CA ALA A 59 6.69 -0.56 -6.37
C ALA A 59 8.09 -0.20 -6.89
N LYS A 60 8.67 0.91 -6.41
CA LYS A 60 10.04 1.31 -6.76
C LYS A 60 11.07 0.27 -6.31
N ALA A 61 10.94 -0.24 -5.08
CA ALA A 61 11.82 -1.30 -4.56
C ALA A 61 11.71 -2.59 -5.39
N THR A 62 10.49 -3.01 -5.73
CA THR A 62 10.25 -4.17 -6.59
C THR A 62 10.85 -3.97 -7.99
N ILE A 63 10.68 -2.79 -8.61
CA ILE A 63 11.26 -2.50 -9.93
C ILE A 63 12.78 -2.56 -9.87
N ASN A 64 13.39 -1.97 -8.83
CA ASN A 64 14.84 -2.02 -8.64
C ASN A 64 15.34 -3.46 -8.52
N GLU A 65 14.67 -4.29 -7.72
CA GLU A 65 15.00 -5.70 -7.58
C GLU A 65 14.89 -6.45 -8.90
N LEU A 66 13.80 -6.26 -9.65
CA LEU A 66 13.63 -6.93 -10.94
C LEU A 66 14.68 -6.50 -11.96
N ASN A 67 15.07 -5.22 -11.98
CA ASN A 67 16.16 -4.72 -12.81
C ASN A 67 17.51 -5.35 -12.44
N TYR A 68 17.77 -5.52 -11.14
CA TYR A 68 18.95 -6.22 -10.66
C TYR A 68 18.96 -7.68 -11.12
N GLN A 69 17.83 -8.39 -11.01
CA GLN A 69 17.72 -9.78 -11.47
C GLN A 69 17.97 -9.94 -12.96
N ILE A 70 17.56 -8.98 -13.81
CA ILE A 70 17.86 -9.00 -15.25
C ILE A 70 19.39 -8.98 -15.51
N GLN A 71 20.13 -8.18 -14.73
CA GLN A 71 21.59 -8.08 -14.84
C GLN A 71 22.31 -9.27 -14.21
N ALA A 72 21.70 -9.91 -13.21
CA ALA A 72 22.25 -11.01 -12.44
C ALA A 72 21.71 -12.39 -12.87
N GLU A 73 21.27 -12.53 -14.12
CA GLU A 73 20.78 -13.79 -14.72
C GLU A 73 19.72 -14.51 -13.87
N PHE A 74 18.82 -13.74 -13.26
CA PHE A 74 17.71 -14.23 -12.43
C PHE A 74 18.16 -15.08 -11.23
N LYS A 75 19.38 -14.84 -10.71
CA LYS A 75 19.99 -15.67 -9.66
C LYS A 75 19.10 -15.90 -8.43
N ASP A 76 18.28 -14.92 -8.06
CA ASP A 76 17.42 -14.99 -6.87
C ASP A 76 15.97 -15.31 -7.22
N ILE A 77 15.62 -15.48 -8.50
CA ILE A 77 14.28 -15.92 -8.91
C ILE A 77 14.26 -17.45 -8.94
N LYS A 78 13.30 -18.04 -8.24
CA LYS A 78 13.04 -19.49 -8.20
C LYS A 78 12.09 -19.94 -9.30
N ASP A 79 11.03 -19.17 -9.53
CA ASP A 79 9.96 -19.47 -10.49
C ASP A 79 9.28 -18.15 -10.90
N PHE A 80 8.85 -18.02 -12.15
CA PHE A 80 7.96 -16.95 -12.56
C PHE A 80 6.90 -17.46 -13.54
N ARG A 81 5.68 -16.95 -13.41
CA ARG A 81 4.52 -17.36 -14.22
C ARG A 81 3.77 -16.15 -14.72
N VAL A 82 3.37 -16.19 -15.99
CA VAL A 82 2.55 -15.16 -16.62
C VAL A 82 1.16 -15.72 -16.85
N ARG A 83 0.13 -15.12 -16.24
CA ARG A 83 -1.27 -15.45 -16.53
C ARG A 83 -1.82 -14.45 -17.53
N LYS A 84 -2.51 -14.94 -18.54
CA LYS A 84 -3.18 -14.13 -19.56
C LYS A 84 -4.69 -14.09 -19.32
N ASN A 85 -5.36 -13.05 -19.79
CA ASN A 85 -6.83 -13.00 -19.83
C ASN A 85 -7.37 -13.79 -21.05
N SER A 86 -8.69 -13.82 -21.21
CA SER A 86 -9.35 -14.51 -22.33
C SER A 86 -9.02 -13.93 -23.72
N LYS A 87 -8.48 -12.70 -23.78
CA LYS A 87 -8.02 -12.04 -25.01
C LYS A 87 -6.53 -12.29 -25.29
N GLY A 88 -5.83 -13.02 -24.42
CA GLY A 88 -4.40 -13.29 -24.54
C GLY A 88 -3.49 -12.18 -24.00
N GLU A 89 -4.05 -11.12 -23.41
CA GLU A 89 -3.29 -10.03 -22.80
C GLU A 89 -2.74 -10.45 -21.44
N ILE A 90 -1.58 -9.92 -21.04
CA ILE A 90 -0.99 -10.22 -19.73
C ILE A 90 -1.93 -9.66 -18.65
N LYS A 91 -2.43 -10.57 -17.80
CA LYS A 91 -3.27 -10.24 -16.66
C LYS A 91 -2.45 -10.12 -15.38
N GLU A 92 -1.49 -11.02 -15.18
CA GLU A 92 -0.60 -10.97 -14.02
C GLU A 92 0.74 -11.64 -14.32
N VAL A 93 1.76 -11.21 -13.57
CA VAL A 93 3.07 -11.87 -13.51
C VAL A 93 3.33 -12.20 -12.04
N ILE A 94 3.50 -13.48 -11.74
CA ILE A 94 3.80 -13.98 -10.40
C ILE A 94 5.27 -14.37 -10.38
N ILE A 95 6.04 -13.79 -9.48
CA ILE A 95 7.48 -14.07 -9.34
C ILE A 95 7.71 -14.59 -7.92
N LYS A 96 8.41 -15.73 -7.82
CA LYS A 96 8.83 -16.33 -6.55
C LYS A 96 10.33 -16.19 -6.43
N PHE A 97 10.78 -15.49 -5.39
CA PHE A 97 12.20 -15.37 -5.08
C PHE A 97 12.68 -16.52 -4.20
N LYS A 98 13.99 -16.79 -4.25
CA LYS A 98 14.73 -17.63 -3.30
C LYS A 98 14.94 -16.78 -2.04
N TYR A 99 13.97 -16.79 -1.13
CA TYR A 99 14.25 -16.32 0.22
C TYR A 99 14.83 -17.51 1.00
N GLU A 100 16.01 -17.32 1.60
CA GLU A 100 16.55 -18.22 2.63
C GLU A 100 15.68 -18.17 3.89
#